data_AF-A0A5E7P9T7-F1
#
_entry.id   AF-A0A5E7P9T7-F1
#
_cell.length_a   1.000
_cell.length_b   1.000
_cell.length_c   1.000
_cell.angle_alpha   90.00
_cell.angle_beta   90.00
_cell.angle_gamma   90.00
#
_symmetry.space_group_name_H-M   'P 1'
#
loop_
_entity.id
_entity.type
_entity.pdbx_description
1 polymer ?
#
loop_
_entity_poly.entity_id
_entity_poly.type
_entity_poly.pdbx_seq_one_letter_code
_entity_poly.pdbx_strand_id
1 'polypeptide(L)'
;MALVETWSSETITALESSEMDPFTHHIMQFSFGTDYRLPENDPDDLKRQLLGTMRQLNSYIVKLKGDDAWRLSLVETNGVQFFGNTIATATQGNMIWLSRSLVEDRHRIGLAKTIAHEGFHAMRSFSSDHYINDFWYVGRQAPLANAPAGEITDYSFGVEYSSLRVANISGPIQAPVECEMGSGPRQQYIRLIDRLLINVGAPASASSEERADIYQEEAAARQSVVLQNADSLAMILMARHRTS
;
A
#
# COMPACT_ATOMS: atom_id res chain seq x y z
N MET A 1 8.42 -11.75 8.27
CA MET A 1 8.99 -10.57 8.97
C MET A 1 10.34 -10.16 8.38
N ALA A 2 11.38 -11.00 8.39
CA ALA A 2 12.71 -10.63 7.86
C ALA A 2 12.69 -10.01 6.44
N LEU A 3 11.91 -10.58 5.50
CA LEU A 3 11.74 -10.00 4.17
C LEU A 3 11.17 -8.57 4.23
N VAL A 4 10.16 -8.31 5.05
CA VAL A 4 9.55 -6.97 5.18
C VAL A 4 10.56 -5.97 5.76
N GLU A 5 11.38 -6.38 6.72
CA GLU A 5 12.49 -5.56 7.27
C GLU A 5 13.49 -5.20 6.17
N THR A 6 13.91 -6.18 5.35
CA THR A 6 14.80 -5.96 4.21
C THR A 6 14.19 -4.99 3.21
N TRP A 7 12.95 -5.22 2.77
CA TRP A 7 12.26 -4.38 1.78
C TRP A 7 12.15 -2.94 2.27
N SER A 8 11.70 -2.76 3.51
CA SER A 8 11.58 -1.42 4.11
C SER A 8 12.92 -0.73 4.27
N SER A 9 13.98 -1.43 4.65
CA SER A 9 15.33 -0.85 4.80
C SER A 9 15.93 -0.41 3.47
N GLU A 10 15.76 -1.21 2.42
CA GLU A 10 16.20 -0.87 1.05
C GLU A 10 15.44 0.34 0.50
N THR A 11 14.11 0.38 0.69
CA THR A 11 13.28 1.53 0.30
C THR A 11 13.64 2.79 1.10
N ILE A 12 13.85 2.67 2.41
CA ILE A 12 14.29 3.79 3.27
C ILE A 12 15.62 4.35 2.77
N THR A 13 16.61 3.49 2.54
CA THR A 13 17.94 3.90 2.06
C THR A 13 17.84 4.67 0.74
N ALA A 14 17.00 4.17 -0.19
CA ALA A 14 16.78 4.80 -1.49
C ALA A 14 16.12 6.20 -1.36
N LEU A 15 15.14 6.32 -0.46
CA LEU A 15 14.45 7.57 -0.19
C LEU A 15 15.26 8.55 0.69
N GLU A 16 16.26 8.08 1.43
CA GLU A 16 17.17 8.95 2.20
C GLU A 16 18.26 9.57 1.33
N SER A 17 18.59 8.93 0.20
CA SER A 17 19.57 9.46 -0.74
C SER A 17 19.22 10.87 -1.18
N SER A 18 20.21 11.76 -1.26
CA SER A 18 20.02 13.13 -1.77
C SER A 18 19.48 13.12 -3.20
N GLU A 19 19.93 12.16 -4.01
CA GLU A 19 19.46 11.91 -5.37
C GLU A 19 18.88 10.50 -5.44
N MET A 20 17.62 10.38 -5.87
CA MET A 20 16.98 9.07 -6.06
C MET A 20 17.60 8.39 -7.28
N ASP A 21 17.94 7.11 -7.16
CA ASP A 21 18.43 6.35 -8.31
C ASP A 21 17.33 6.22 -9.40
N PRO A 22 17.69 5.93 -10.66
CA PRO A 22 16.72 5.84 -11.76
C PRO A 22 15.57 4.85 -11.49
N PHE A 23 15.84 3.79 -10.74
CA PHE A 23 14.83 2.79 -10.42
C PHE A 23 13.85 3.28 -9.34
N THR A 24 14.35 3.99 -8.33
CA THR A 24 13.48 4.70 -7.37
C THR A 24 12.60 5.72 -8.09
N HIS A 25 13.16 6.49 -9.03
CA HIS A 25 12.37 7.38 -9.88
C HIS A 25 11.29 6.63 -10.65
N HIS A 26 11.60 5.46 -11.21
CA HIS A 26 10.64 4.62 -11.92
C HIS A 26 9.50 4.14 -11.01
N ILE A 27 9.80 3.65 -9.81
CA ILE A 27 8.77 3.26 -8.81
C ILE A 27 7.87 4.45 -8.47
N MET A 28 8.44 5.64 -8.29
CA MET A 28 7.68 6.84 -7.99
C MET A 28 6.78 7.25 -9.17
N GLN A 29 7.28 7.19 -10.41
CA GLN A 29 6.49 7.49 -11.61
C GLN A 29 5.34 6.50 -11.76
N PHE A 30 5.62 5.23 -11.52
CA PHE A 30 4.64 4.17 -11.56
C PHE A 30 3.58 4.32 -10.46
N SER A 31 3.96 4.76 -9.27
CA SER A 31 3.02 4.84 -8.15
C SER A 31 2.19 6.12 -8.16
N PHE A 32 2.81 7.23 -8.55
CA PHE A 32 2.26 8.59 -8.36
C PHE A 32 2.04 9.36 -9.66
N GLY A 33 2.30 8.76 -10.84
CA GLY A 33 2.20 9.44 -12.14
C GLY A 33 3.50 10.15 -12.55
N THR A 34 3.73 10.38 -13.83
CA THR A 34 4.98 11.00 -14.33
C THR A 34 5.17 12.46 -13.93
N ASP A 35 4.08 13.10 -13.53
CA ASP A 35 3.94 14.47 -13.07
C ASP A 35 4.30 14.66 -11.59
N TYR A 36 4.54 13.60 -10.80
CA TYR A 36 4.95 13.78 -9.38
C TYR A 36 6.20 14.65 -9.22
N ARG A 37 7.08 14.64 -10.24
CA ARG A 37 8.35 15.38 -10.24
C ARG A 37 8.21 16.87 -10.54
N LEU A 38 7.02 17.31 -10.96
CA LEU A 38 6.78 18.71 -11.27
C LEU A 38 6.84 19.53 -9.97
N PRO A 39 7.49 20.72 -9.95
CA PRO A 39 7.65 21.51 -8.73
C PRO A 39 6.35 21.84 -8.00
N GLU A 40 5.27 22.09 -8.74
CA GLU A 40 3.92 22.36 -8.23
C GLU A 40 3.30 21.18 -7.47
N ASN A 41 3.80 19.96 -7.69
CA ASN A 41 3.33 18.72 -7.07
C ASN A 41 4.19 18.29 -5.85
N ASP A 42 5.09 19.17 -5.41
CA ASP A 42 5.97 19.02 -4.23
C ASP A 42 6.60 17.62 -4.09
N PRO A 43 7.50 17.23 -5.02
CA PRO A 43 8.16 15.93 -4.99
C PRO A 43 8.95 15.66 -3.70
N ASP A 44 9.47 16.71 -3.06
CA ASP A 44 10.25 16.61 -1.84
C ASP A 44 9.35 16.30 -0.63
N ASP A 45 8.17 16.93 -0.55
CA ASP A 45 7.16 16.58 0.45
C ASP A 45 6.64 15.16 0.27
N LEU A 46 6.32 14.76 -0.96
CA LEU A 46 5.92 13.39 -1.28
C LEU A 46 6.99 12.38 -0.83
N LYS A 47 8.25 12.61 -1.19
CA LYS A 47 9.38 11.75 -0.80
C LYS A 47 9.52 11.68 0.72
N ARG A 48 9.39 12.81 1.42
CA ARG A 48 9.46 12.88 2.88
C ARG A 48 8.29 12.15 3.56
N GLN A 49 7.06 12.29 3.05
CA GLN A 49 5.89 11.58 3.58
C GLN A 49 6.01 10.06 3.39
N LEU A 50 6.46 9.63 2.20
CA LEU A 50 6.70 8.22 1.91
C LEU A 50 7.81 7.66 2.81
N LEU A 51 8.94 8.37 2.93
CA LEU A 51 10.05 7.98 3.81
C LEU A 51 9.59 7.85 5.28
N GLY A 52 8.82 8.82 5.78
CA GLY A 52 8.25 8.78 7.13
C GLY A 52 7.35 7.56 7.34
N THR A 53 6.52 7.24 6.35
CA THR A 53 5.64 6.06 6.37
C THR A 53 6.43 4.76 6.37
N MET A 54 7.48 4.64 5.56
CA MET A 54 8.33 3.44 5.52
C MET A 54 9.14 3.25 6.82
N ARG A 55 9.64 4.35 7.42
CA ARG A 55 10.30 4.31 8.73
C ARG A 55 9.36 3.87 9.86
N GLN A 56 8.10 4.33 9.82
CA GLN A 56 7.06 3.90 10.76
C GLN A 56 6.80 2.39 10.64
N LEU A 57 6.62 1.90 9.41
CA LEU A 57 6.44 0.45 9.19
C LEU A 57 7.65 -0.34 9.68
N ASN A 58 8.89 0.05 9.30
CA ASN A 58 10.09 -0.68 9.72
C ASN A 58 10.17 -0.75 11.25
N SER A 59 9.94 0.39 11.94
CA SER A 59 9.90 0.43 13.40
C SER A 59 8.82 -0.47 13.99
N TYR A 60 7.64 -0.53 13.37
CA TYR A 60 6.55 -1.41 13.77
C TYR A 60 6.92 -2.89 13.60
N ILE A 61 7.50 -3.28 12.46
CA ILE A 61 7.89 -4.67 12.17
C ILE A 61 9.00 -5.15 13.11
N VAL A 62 9.99 -4.29 13.41
CA VAL A 62 11.04 -4.60 14.39
C VAL A 62 10.44 -4.89 15.77
N LYS A 63 9.47 -4.09 16.22
CA LYS A 63 8.75 -4.35 17.48
C LYS A 63 7.93 -5.64 17.43
N LEU A 64 7.24 -5.88 16.32
CA LEU A 64 6.44 -7.09 16.09
C LEU A 64 7.30 -8.37 16.08
N LYS A 65 8.61 -8.28 15.83
CA LYS A 65 9.53 -9.42 15.93
C LYS A 65 10.08 -9.61 17.35
N GLY A 66 10.09 -8.55 18.15
CA GLY A 66 10.60 -8.52 19.52
C GLY A 66 9.49 -8.35 20.54
N ASP A 67 9.51 -7.21 21.23
CA ASP A 67 8.69 -6.93 22.42
C ASP A 67 7.17 -7.02 22.17
N ASP A 68 6.73 -6.76 20.94
CA ASP A 68 5.32 -6.77 20.54
C ASP A 68 4.94 -8.02 19.72
N ALA A 69 5.73 -9.10 19.75
CA ALA A 69 5.45 -10.31 18.97
C ALA A 69 4.09 -10.96 19.26
N TRP A 70 3.55 -10.72 20.45
CA TRP A 70 2.21 -11.15 20.84
C TRP A 70 1.09 -10.50 19.98
N ARG A 71 1.36 -9.40 19.27
CA ARG A 71 0.42 -8.74 18.34
C ARG A 71 0.29 -9.46 17.00
N LEU A 72 1.13 -10.45 16.70
CA LEU A 72 1.01 -11.29 15.52
C LEU A 72 0.44 -12.66 15.92
N SER A 73 -0.72 -13.02 15.39
CA SER A 73 -1.40 -14.28 15.72
C SER A 73 -1.73 -15.09 14.47
N LEU A 74 -1.51 -16.40 14.56
CA LEU A 74 -2.04 -17.37 13.60
C LEU A 74 -3.43 -17.80 14.04
N VAL A 75 -4.40 -17.77 13.13
CA VAL A 75 -5.79 -18.08 13.43
C VAL A 75 -6.38 -19.05 12.43
N GLU A 76 -7.26 -19.93 12.90
CA GLU A 76 -8.02 -20.84 12.05
C GLU A 76 -9.27 -20.14 11.52
N THR A 77 -9.47 -20.20 10.21
CA THR A 77 -10.61 -19.59 9.55
C THR A 77 -11.76 -20.59 9.50
N ASN A 78 -12.70 -20.50 10.46
CA ASN A 78 -13.93 -21.30 10.48
C ASN A 78 -14.94 -20.85 9.40
N GLY A 79 -14.56 -20.95 8.12
CA GLY A 79 -15.41 -20.63 6.97
C GLY A 79 -15.31 -19.21 6.41
N VAL A 80 -14.62 -18.29 7.09
CA VAL A 80 -14.33 -16.93 6.56
C VAL A 80 -12.96 -16.92 5.88
N GLN A 81 -12.92 -16.86 4.55
CA GLN A 81 -11.65 -16.78 3.83
C GLN A 81 -11.03 -15.38 3.98
N PHE A 82 -9.97 -15.28 4.78
CA PHE A 82 -9.05 -14.15 4.75
C PHE A 82 -7.61 -14.66 4.80
N PHE A 83 -6.69 -13.80 4.37
CA PHE A 83 -5.26 -14.09 4.34
C PHE A 83 -4.56 -13.40 5.51
N GLY A 84 -4.69 -12.08 5.57
CA GLY A 84 -4.36 -11.25 6.71
C GLY A 84 -5.59 -10.47 7.15
N ASN A 85 -5.61 -10.05 8.41
CA ASN A 85 -6.58 -9.08 8.89
C ASN A 85 -5.98 -8.30 10.07
N THR A 86 -6.16 -6.98 10.06
CA THR A 86 -5.81 -6.13 11.17
C THR A 86 -7.02 -5.92 12.04
N ILE A 87 -6.91 -6.27 13.32
CA ILE A 87 -7.99 -6.11 14.28
C ILE A 87 -7.63 -5.11 15.37
N ALA A 88 -8.60 -4.29 15.76
CA ALA A 88 -8.48 -3.38 16.90
C ALA A 88 -9.07 -4.02 18.15
N THR A 89 -8.38 -3.89 19.27
CA THR A 89 -8.90 -4.25 20.59
C THR A 89 -8.71 -3.08 21.56
N ALA A 90 -9.64 -2.92 22.50
CA ALA A 90 -9.57 -1.82 23.46
C ALA A 90 -8.36 -1.92 24.42
N THR A 91 -7.92 -3.15 24.72
CA THR A 91 -6.85 -3.42 25.70
C THR A 91 -5.49 -3.65 25.07
N GLN A 92 -5.45 -4.21 23.87
CA GLN A 92 -4.22 -4.67 23.21
C GLN A 92 -3.88 -3.83 21.97
N GLY A 93 -4.73 -2.86 21.61
CA GLY A 93 -4.56 -2.03 20.42
C GLY A 93 -4.70 -2.86 19.14
N ASN A 94 -3.94 -2.48 18.11
CA ASN A 94 -3.98 -3.13 16.80
C ASN A 94 -3.12 -4.39 16.77
N MET A 95 -3.70 -5.49 16.27
CA MET A 95 -3.05 -6.77 16.09
C MET A 95 -3.19 -7.24 14.65
N ILE A 96 -2.26 -8.08 14.20
CA ILE A 96 -2.28 -8.74 12.89
C ILE A 96 -2.66 -10.20 13.09
N TRP A 97 -3.75 -10.60 12.46
CA TRP A 97 -4.17 -11.99 12.33
C TRP A 97 -3.79 -12.50 10.96
N LEU A 98 -3.06 -13.61 10.92
CA LEU A 98 -2.77 -14.33 9.68
C LEU A 98 -3.53 -15.66 9.70
N SER A 99 -4.19 -15.98 8.60
CA SER A 99 -4.78 -17.29 8.44
C SER A 99 -3.70 -18.36 8.43
N ARG A 100 -3.94 -19.46 9.14
CA ARG A 100 -3.01 -20.60 9.14
C ARG A 100 -2.81 -21.19 7.74
N SER A 101 -3.88 -21.33 6.96
CA SER A 101 -3.79 -21.84 5.59
C SER A 101 -2.96 -20.94 4.68
N LEU A 102 -2.94 -19.63 4.94
CA LEU A 102 -2.06 -18.72 4.21
C LEU A 102 -0.59 -19.13 4.43
N VAL A 103 -0.19 -19.37 5.67
CA VAL A 103 1.20 -19.69 6.04
C VAL A 103 1.63 -21.05 5.51
N GLU A 104 0.71 -22.01 5.46
CA GLU A 104 0.97 -23.37 4.97
C GLU A 104 1.01 -23.43 3.43
N ASP A 105 0.15 -22.69 2.74
CA ASP A 105 -0.08 -22.86 1.30
C ASP A 105 0.58 -21.78 0.42
N ARG A 106 1.09 -20.68 0.97
CA ARG A 106 1.65 -19.57 0.17
C ARG A 106 3.16 -19.44 0.24
N HIS A 107 3.71 -18.93 -0.86
CA HIS A 107 5.13 -18.59 -0.94
C HIS A 107 5.48 -17.44 0.01
N ARG A 108 6.72 -17.44 0.51
CA ARG A 108 7.25 -16.44 1.45
C ARG A 108 7.09 -14.99 0.99
N ILE A 109 7.09 -14.73 -0.32
CA ILE A 109 6.88 -13.38 -0.87
C ILE A 109 5.44 -12.92 -0.68
N GLY A 110 4.45 -13.80 -0.91
CA GLY A 110 3.04 -13.49 -0.65
C GLY A 110 2.78 -13.27 0.84
N LEU A 111 3.42 -14.07 1.71
CA LEU A 111 3.39 -13.86 3.16
C LEU A 111 3.99 -12.52 3.56
N ALA A 112 5.14 -12.15 3.00
CA ALA A 112 5.78 -10.86 3.28
C ALA A 112 4.91 -9.68 2.82
N LYS A 113 4.32 -9.74 1.62
CA LYS A 113 3.37 -8.73 1.14
C LYS A 113 2.20 -8.60 2.12
N THR A 114 1.60 -9.71 2.52
CA THR A 114 0.45 -9.71 3.45
C THR A 114 0.83 -9.10 4.80
N ILE A 115 1.99 -9.46 5.37
CA ILE A 115 2.47 -8.87 6.64
C ILE A 115 2.74 -7.37 6.49
N ALA A 116 3.30 -6.92 5.36
CA ALA A 116 3.53 -5.50 5.12
C ALA A 116 2.20 -4.72 5.02
N HIS A 117 1.24 -5.26 4.26
CA HIS A 117 -0.12 -4.73 4.11
C HIS A 117 -0.79 -4.54 5.47
N GLU A 118 -0.90 -5.60 6.26
CA GLU A 118 -1.48 -5.53 7.59
C GLU A 118 -0.66 -4.66 8.55
N GLY A 119 0.67 -4.61 8.37
CA GLY A 119 1.54 -3.71 9.12
C GLY A 119 1.19 -2.23 8.91
N PHE A 120 0.83 -1.84 7.69
CA PHE A 120 0.42 -0.46 7.39
C PHE A 120 -0.89 -0.07 8.07
N HIS A 121 -1.86 -0.98 8.16
CA HIS A 121 -3.05 -0.77 8.98
C HIS A 121 -2.68 -0.68 10.47
N ALA A 122 -1.93 -1.67 10.96
CA ALA A 122 -1.71 -1.84 12.38
C ALA A 122 -0.85 -0.75 13.02
N MET A 123 0.05 -0.11 12.25
CA MET A 123 0.95 0.92 12.79
C MET A 123 0.25 2.25 13.14
N ARG A 124 -1.02 2.45 12.77
CA ARG A 124 -1.81 3.67 13.09
C ARG A 124 -3.16 3.32 13.71
N SER A 125 -3.66 4.18 14.61
CA SER A 125 -5.02 4.02 15.15
C SER A 125 -6.07 4.06 14.03
N PHE A 126 -7.09 3.21 14.11
CA PHE A 126 -8.25 3.23 13.21
C PHE A 126 -9.03 4.56 13.23
N SER A 127 -8.87 5.36 14.28
CA SER A 127 -9.46 6.70 14.40
C SER A 127 -8.56 7.82 13.86
N SER A 128 -7.40 7.50 13.30
CA SER A 128 -6.46 8.49 12.79
C SER A 128 -6.96 9.07 11.46
N ASP A 129 -6.86 10.39 11.30
CA ASP A 129 -7.12 11.06 10.01
C ASP A 129 -6.14 10.62 8.91
N HIS A 130 -5.02 10.01 9.29
CA HIS A 130 -4.02 9.44 8.41
C HIS A 130 -4.00 7.91 8.47
N TYR A 131 -5.10 7.28 8.89
CA TYR A 131 -5.21 5.82 8.82
C TYR A 131 -5.00 5.34 7.38
N ILE A 132 -4.23 4.27 7.22
CA ILE A 132 -3.98 3.66 5.91
C ILE A 132 -5.10 2.66 5.68
N ASN A 133 -5.88 2.87 4.62
CA ASN A 133 -7.07 2.12 4.28
C ASN A 133 -6.78 1.06 3.19
N ASP A 134 -7.78 0.21 2.96
CA ASP A 134 -7.88 -0.65 1.77
C ASP A 134 -8.90 -0.03 0.83
N PHE A 135 -8.52 1.02 0.10
CA PHE A 135 -9.44 1.64 -0.86
C PHE A 135 -9.74 0.67 -2.01
N TRP A 136 -8.69 0.03 -2.53
CA TRP A 136 -8.80 -1.02 -3.53
C TRP A 136 -7.64 -1.99 -3.45
N TYR A 137 -7.93 -3.21 -3.90
CA TYR A 137 -6.91 -4.24 -4.03
C TYR A 137 -6.04 -4.02 -5.26
N VAL A 138 -4.74 -3.90 -5.03
CA VAL A 138 -3.72 -4.02 -6.09
C VAL A 138 -3.25 -5.48 -6.07
N GLY A 139 -4.09 -6.38 -6.57
CA GLY A 139 -3.97 -7.81 -6.24
C GLY A 139 -4.03 -8.76 -7.43
N ARG A 140 -2.85 -9.24 -7.87
CA ARG A 140 -2.72 -10.65 -8.32
C ARG A 140 -2.75 -11.56 -7.09
N GLN A 141 -3.27 -12.78 -7.23
CA GLN A 141 -3.24 -13.76 -6.14
C GLN A 141 -1.81 -14.12 -5.75
N ALA A 142 -1.56 -14.26 -4.44
CA ALA A 142 -0.25 -14.66 -3.93
C ALA A 142 0.16 -16.05 -4.44
N PRO A 143 1.40 -16.25 -4.89
CA PRO A 143 1.86 -17.54 -5.41
C PRO A 143 1.79 -18.61 -4.32
N LEU A 144 1.51 -19.83 -4.74
CA LEU A 144 1.51 -21.00 -3.85
C LEU A 144 2.92 -21.31 -3.35
N ALA A 145 3.03 -22.03 -2.24
CA ALA A 145 4.31 -22.34 -1.58
C ALA A 145 5.34 -23.01 -2.52
N ASN A 146 4.84 -23.82 -3.46
CA ASN A 146 5.62 -24.55 -4.47
C ASN A 146 5.58 -23.91 -5.88
N ALA A 147 5.12 -22.66 -5.99
CA ALA A 147 5.02 -21.96 -7.27
C ALA A 147 6.37 -21.94 -8.00
N PRO A 148 6.40 -22.15 -9.33
CA PRO A 148 7.63 -22.10 -10.11
C PRO A 148 8.24 -20.69 -10.10
N ALA A 149 9.55 -20.60 -10.34
CA ALA A 149 10.28 -19.32 -10.34
C ALA A 149 9.65 -18.27 -11.26
N GLY A 150 9.08 -18.70 -12.41
CA GLY A 150 8.36 -17.82 -13.33
C GLY A 150 7.09 -17.21 -12.72
N GLU A 151 6.32 -17.95 -11.92
CA GLU A 151 5.12 -17.41 -11.24
C GLU A 151 5.50 -16.47 -10.09
N ILE A 152 6.57 -16.80 -9.36
CA ILE A 152 7.12 -15.93 -8.31
C ILE A 152 7.59 -14.60 -8.92
N THR A 153 8.26 -14.70 -10.07
CA THR A 153 8.65 -13.56 -10.91
C THR A 153 7.38 -12.82 -11.33
N ASP A 154 6.42 -13.43 -12.01
CA ASP A 154 5.16 -12.79 -12.46
C ASP A 154 4.27 -12.21 -11.35
N TYR A 155 4.36 -12.69 -10.12
CA TYR A 155 3.70 -12.08 -8.97
C TYR A 155 4.44 -10.81 -8.54
N SER A 156 5.76 -10.90 -8.48
CA SER A 156 6.66 -9.79 -8.13
C SER A 156 6.79 -8.77 -9.29
N PHE A 157 6.47 -9.16 -10.53
CA PHE A 157 6.47 -8.39 -11.78
C PHE A 157 5.06 -8.04 -12.27
N GLY A 158 4.03 -8.69 -11.73
CA GLY A 158 2.63 -8.41 -12.06
C GLY A 158 2.21 -6.98 -11.75
N VAL A 159 3.09 -6.22 -11.10
CA VAL A 159 3.05 -4.77 -10.87
C VAL A 159 3.25 -3.98 -12.16
N GLU A 160 4.21 -4.33 -13.03
CA GLU A 160 4.46 -3.61 -14.29
C GLU A 160 3.34 -3.83 -15.33
N TYR A 161 2.55 -4.90 -15.18
CA TYR A 161 1.61 -5.36 -16.21
C TYR A 161 0.19 -5.66 -15.72
N SER A 162 -0.14 -5.54 -14.43
CA SER A 162 -1.56 -5.50 -14.03
C SER A 162 -2.10 -4.14 -14.44
N SER A 163 -2.56 -4.09 -15.67
CA SER A 163 -3.27 -3.00 -16.37
C SER A 163 -4.56 -2.55 -15.67
N LEU A 164 -4.69 -2.75 -14.36
CA LEU A 164 -5.95 -2.53 -13.66
C LEU A 164 -5.92 -1.36 -12.69
N ARG A 165 -4.83 -1.03 -11.96
CA ARG A 165 -5.02 -0.07 -10.84
C ARG A 165 -3.89 0.88 -10.43
N VAL A 166 -2.66 0.83 -10.96
CA VAL A 166 -1.64 1.86 -10.66
C VAL A 166 -0.70 2.01 -11.87
N ALA A 167 -0.54 3.26 -12.31
CA ALA A 167 0.05 3.86 -13.53
C ALA A 167 0.49 3.04 -14.77
N ASN A 168 0.27 3.69 -15.92
CA ASN A 168 0.91 3.39 -17.19
C ASN A 168 2.18 4.26 -17.32
N ILE A 169 3.30 3.67 -17.72
CA ILE A 169 4.57 4.37 -18.00
C ILE A 169 4.44 5.31 -19.22
N SER A 170 3.38 5.17 -20.02
CA SER A 170 3.18 5.89 -21.28
C SER A 170 1.71 6.07 -21.72
N GLY A 171 0.73 5.98 -20.82
CA GLY A 171 -0.70 6.18 -21.14
C GLY A 171 -1.49 6.84 -20.02
N PRO A 172 -2.82 7.05 -20.20
CA PRO A 172 -3.63 7.80 -19.23
C PRO A 172 -3.65 7.09 -17.87
N ILE A 173 -3.49 7.88 -16.80
CA ILE A 173 -3.65 7.41 -15.42
C ILE A 173 -5.05 6.80 -15.31
N GLN A 174 -5.14 5.57 -14.79
CA GLN A 174 -6.44 4.96 -14.55
C GLN A 174 -6.85 5.20 -13.10
N ALA A 175 -8.02 5.81 -12.93
CA ALA A 175 -8.61 5.96 -11.61
C ALA A 175 -9.10 4.60 -11.06
N PRO A 176 -9.13 4.44 -9.74
CA PRO A 176 -9.78 3.30 -9.11
C PRO A 176 -11.25 3.19 -9.50
N VAL A 177 -11.69 2.01 -9.94
CA VAL A 177 -13.10 1.78 -10.26
C VAL A 177 -13.89 1.57 -8.96
N GLU A 178 -14.68 2.58 -8.57
CA GLU A 178 -15.42 2.59 -7.30
C GLU A 178 -16.45 1.46 -7.19
N CYS A 179 -17.12 1.08 -8.28
CA CYS A 179 -18.16 0.05 -8.24
C CYS A 179 -17.62 -1.34 -7.86
N GLU A 180 -16.32 -1.58 -8.06
CA GLU A 180 -15.60 -2.79 -7.65
C GLU A 180 -15.10 -2.72 -6.20
N MET A 181 -15.14 -1.55 -5.55
CA MET A 181 -14.80 -1.41 -4.14
C MET A 181 -15.95 -1.89 -3.26
N GLY A 182 -15.62 -2.50 -2.13
CA GLY A 182 -16.58 -2.76 -1.05
C GLY A 182 -17.15 -1.46 -0.47
N SER A 183 -18.32 -1.53 0.17
CA SER A 183 -19.03 -0.34 0.67
C SER A 183 -18.20 0.50 1.66
N GLY A 184 -17.52 -0.14 2.61
CA GLY A 184 -16.62 0.53 3.56
C GLY A 184 -15.44 1.22 2.89
N PRO A 185 -14.58 0.47 2.16
CA PRO A 185 -13.52 1.02 1.31
C PRO A 185 -13.92 2.21 0.45
N ARG A 186 -15.07 2.08 -0.25
CA ARG A 186 -15.59 3.14 -1.12
C ARG A 186 -15.90 4.41 -0.33
N GLN A 187 -16.55 4.29 0.83
CA GLN A 187 -16.84 5.46 1.67
C GLN A 187 -15.57 6.15 2.16
N GLN A 188 -14.53 5.39 2.51
CA GLN A 188 -13.25 5.98 2.93
C GLN A 188 -12.54 6.68 1.77
N TYR A 189 -12.59 6.11 0.56
CA TYR A 189 -12.07 6.75 -0.64
C TYR A 189 -12.79 8.07 -0.95
N ILE A 190 -14.13 8.07 -0.92
CA ILE A 190 -14.96 9.27 -1.11
C ILE A 190 -14.59 10.34 -0.07
N ARG A 191 -14.56 9.98 1.22
CA ARG A 191 -14.20 10.91 2.30
C ARG A 191 -12.80 11.50 2.14
N LEU A 192 -11.85 10.72 1.65
CA LEU A 192 -10.51 11.20 1.39
C LEU A 192 -10.52 12.29 0.31
N ILE A 193 -11.13 12.01 -0.85
CA ILE A 193 -11.21 12.99 -1.95
C ILE A 193 -11.99 14.24 -1.53
N ASP A 194 -13.15 14.07 -0.90
CA ASP A 194 -13.99 15.19 -0.44
C ASP A 194 -13.24 16.08 0.56
N ARG A 195 -12.48 15.48 1.49
CA ARG A 195 -11.64 16.25 2.42
C ARG A 195 -10.57 17.07 1.69
N LEU A 196 -9.96 16.52 0.65
CA LEU A 196 -8.95 17.23 -0.13
C LEU A 196 -9.57 18.42 -0.88
N LEU A 197 -10.75 18.23 -1.48
CA LEU A 197 -11.52 19.31 -2.11
C LEU A 197 -11.89 20.41 -1.10
N ILE A 198 -12.42 20.03 0.07
CA ILE A 198 -12.81 20.98 1.11
C ILE A 198 -11.60 21.78 1.62
N ASN A 199 -10.43 21.15 1.76
CA ASN A 199 -9.20 21.81 2.20
C ASN A 199 -8.73 22.91 1.24
N VAL A 200 -9.08 22.81 -0.05
CA VAL A 200 -8.78 23.84 -1.07
C VAL A 200 -9.98 24.77 -1.34
N GLY A 201 -11.05 24.67 -0.53
CA GLY A 201 -12.24 25.50 -0.64
C GLY A 201 -13.25 25.06 -1.71
N ALA A 202 -13.09 23.87 -2.28
CA ALA A 202 -14.04 23.27 -3.21
C ALA A 202 -15.14 22.47 -2.47
N PRO A 203 -16.34 22.32 -3.06
CA PRO A 203 -17.38 21.46 -2.49
C PRO A 203 -16.98 19.98 -2.54
N ALA A 204 -17.68 19.14 -1.76
CA ALA A 204 -17.54 17.70 -1.86
C ALA A 204 -17.96 17.20 -3.27
N SER A 205 -17.34 16.10 -3.71
CA SER A 205 -17.57 15.53 -5.03
C SER A 205 -19.01 15.01 -5.19
N ALA A 206 -19.58 15.16 -6.38
CA ALA A 206 -20.96 14.82 -6.68
C ALA A 206 -21.11 13.39 -7.24
N SER A 207 -20.10 12.86 -7.92
CA SER A 207 -20.17 11.53 -8.57
C SER A 207 -18.86 10.75 -8.57
N SER A 208 -18.93 9.47 -8.94
CA SER A 208 -17.74 8.62 -9.12
C SER A 208 -16.88 9.06 -10.30
N GLU A 209 -17.50 9.59 -11.36
CA GLU A 209 -16.80 10.12 -12.53
C GLU A 209 -15.98 11.35 -12.14
N GLU A 210 -16.57 12.29 -11.39
CA GLU A 210 -15.83 13.46 -10.90
C GLU A 210 -14.63 13.07 -10.03
N ARG A 211 -14.78 12.09 -9.14
CA ARG A 211 -13.65 11.59 -8.34
C ARG A 211 -12.60 10.85 -9.17
N ALA A 212 -13.01 10.20 -10.26
CA ALA A 212 -12.08 9.59 -11.20
C ALA A 212 -11.26 10.66 -11.94
N ASP A 213 -11.91 11.73 -12.38
CA ASP A 213 -11.26 12.87 -13.04
C ASP A 213 -10.28 13.55 -12.08
N ILE A 214 -10.71 13.85 -10.85
CA ILE A 214 -9.84 14.42 -9.80
C ILE A 214 -8.61 13.53 -9.56
N TYR A 215 -8.78 12.20 -9.45
CA TYR A 215 -7.64 11.31 -9.25
C TYR A 215 -6.64 11.35 -10.42
N GLN A 216 -7.15 11.49 -11.64
CA GLN A 216 -6.33 11.49 -12.85
C GLN A 216 -5.61 12.83 -13.06
N GLU A 217 -6.32 13.93 -12.83
CA GLU A 217 -5.86 15.29 -13.13
C GLU A 217 -5.10 15.93 -11.96
N GLU A 218 -5.48 15.64 -10.71
CA GLU A 218 -4.91 16.27 -9.53
C GLU A 218 -3.87 15.37 -8.86
N ALA A 219 -2.59 15.73 -8.99
CA ALA A 219 -1.48 14.96 -8.41
C ALA A 219 -1.60 14.83 -6.88
N ALA A 220 -2.02 15.90 -6.19
CA ALA A 220 -2.20 15.89 -4.74
C ALA A 220 -3.25 14.86 -4.30
N ALA A 221 -4.34 14.71 -5.07
CA ALA A 221 -5.37 13.70 -4.81
C ALA A 221 -4.79 12.29 -4.96
N ARG A 222 -4.13 12.02 -6.09
CA ARG A 222 -3.50 10.73 -6.36
C ARG A 222 -2.43 10.36 -5.33
N GLN A 223 -1.54 11.28 -5.00
CA GLN A 223 -0.51 11.10 -3.96
C GLN A 223 -1.14 10.75 -2.62
N SER A 224 -2.17 11.50 -2.20
CA SER A 224 -2.86 11.28 -0.93
C SER A 224 -3.52 9.91 -0.87
N VAL A 225 -4.14 9.48 -1.96
CA VAL A 225 -4.79 8.18 -2.07
C VAL A 225 -3.76 7.06 -2.01
N VAL A 226 -2.66 7.14 -2.78
CA VAL A 226 -1.60 6.12 -2.79
C VAL A 226 -0.91 6.02 -1.43
N LEU A 227 -0.62 7.15 -0.77
CA LEU A 227 -0.02 7.19 0.58
C LEU A 227 -0.94 6.68 1.68
N GLN A 228 -2.25 6.57 1.42
CA GLN A 228 -3.25 6.05 2.36
C GLN A 228 -3.85 4.72 1.91
N ASN A 229 -3.24 4.02 0.95
CA ASN A 229 -3.65 2.68 0.52
C ASN A 229 -2.60 1.63 0.89
N ALA A 230 -2.95 0.67 1.76
CA ALA A 230 -1.99 -0.32 2.27
C ALA A 230 -1.41 -1.20 1.16
N ASP A 231 -2.27 -1.61 0.22
CA ASP A 231 -1.84 -2.37 -0.95
C ASP A 231 -0.81 -1.60 -1.77
N SER A 232 -1.05 -0.32 -2.09
CA SER A 232 -0.11 0.49 -2.87
C SER A 232 1.27 0.58 -2.19
N LEU A 233 1.28 0.83 -0.88
CA LEU A 233 2.52 0.92 -0.12
C LEU A 233 3.26 -0.42 -0.01
N ALA A 234 2.53 -1.53 0.17
CA ALA A 234 3.12 -2.88 0.18
C ALA A 234 3.73 -3.24 -1.18
N MET A 235 3.11 -2.78 -2.27
CA MET A 235 3.63 -2.97 -3.62
C MET A 235 4.90 -2.15 -3.88
N ILE A 236 4.98 -0.91 -3.40
CA ILE A 236 6.20 -0.09 -3.48
C ILE A 236 7.39 -0.80 -2.80
N LEU A 237 7.17 -1.35 -1.61
CA LEU A 237 8.19 -2.11 -0.87
C LEU A 237 8.66 -3.35 -1.64
N MET A 238 7.71 -4.15 -2.12
CA MET A 238 8.01 -5.37 -2.87
C MET A 238 8.76 -5.08 -4.17
N ALA A 239 8.38 -4.00 -4.88
CA ALA A 239 9.02 -3.59 -6.13
C ALA A 239 10.49 -3.22 -5.92
N ARG A 240 10.82 -2.50 -4.83
CA ARG A 240 12.21 -2.10 -4.54
C ARG A 240 13.12 -3.32 -4.35
N HIS A 241 12.70 -4.26 -3.50
CA HIS A 241 13.51 -5.42 -3.14
C HIS A 241 13.83 -6.35 -4.31
N ARG A 242 12.95 -6.42 -5.31
CA ARG A 242 13.13 -7.35 -6.42
C ARG A 242 14.37 -7.07 -7.28
N THR A 243 15.00 -5.91 -7.11
CA THR A 243 16.05 -5.40 -8.01
C THR A 243 17.38 -5.11 -7.33
N SER A 244 17.44 -5.25 -6.00
CA SER A 244 18.67 -5.16 -5.20
C SER A 244 19.47 -6.46 -5.21
#